data_AF-A0A3D4I2X2-F1
#
_entry.id   AF-A0A3D4I2X2-F1
#
_cell.length_a   1.000
_cell.length_b   1.000
_cell.length_c   1.000
_cell.angle_alpha   90.00
_cell.angle_beta   90.00
_cell.angle_gamma   90.00
#
_symmetry.space_group_name_H-M   'P 1'
#
loop_
_entity.id
_entity.type
_entity.pdbx_description
1 polymer ?
#
loop_
_entity_poly.entity_id
_entity_poly.type
_entity_poly.pdbx_seq_one_letter_code
_entity_poly.pdbx_strand_id
1 'polypeptide(L)'
;GRLLAVVTQNIDGLHQKAGSKNVFELHGSVHRNHCVRCGKFYGVDYIKDTKGIPLCECGGIVKPDVVLYEEGLDQNVIRGAVNAIRRADMLIIGGTSLAVYPAA
;
A
#
# COMPACT_ATOMS: atom_id res chain seq x y z
N GLY A 1 13.64 -8.90 -16.94
CA GLY A 1 14.60 -8.03 -16.22
C GLY A 1 15.19 -8.81 -15.07
N ARG A 2 16.26 -8.32 -14.42
CA ARG A 2 16.89 -9.00 -13.27
C ARG A 2 16.11 -8.81 -11.96
N LEU A 3 15.37 -7.72 -11.83
CA LEU A 3 14.52 -7.45 -10.67
C LEU A 3 13.21 -8.25 -10.75
N LEU A 4 12.98 -9.12 -9.78
CA LEU A 4 11.81 -10.01 -9.73
C LEU A 4 10.59 -9.35 -9.07
N ALA A 5 10.82 -8.56 -8.02
CA ALA A 5 9.78 -7.89 -7.24
C ALA A 5 10.35 -6.65 -6.54
N VAL A 6 9.47 -5.70 -6.21
CA VAL A 6 9.72 -4.60 -5.29
C VAL A 6 8.83 -4.82 -4.07
N VAL A 7 9.40 -4.81 -2.87
CA VAL A 7 8.66 -4.74 -1.61
C VAL A 7 8.90 -3.35 -1.04
N THR A 8 7.84 -2.58 -0.82
CA THR A 8 7.96 -1.18 -0.40
C THR A 8 7.07 -0.87 0.80
N GLN A 9 7.59 -0.07 1.70
CA GLN A 9 6.86 0.54 2.81
C GLN A 9 6.22 1.88 2.41
N ASN A 10 6.57 2.40 1.23
CA ASN A 10 6.06 3.67 0.74
C ASN A 10 4.65 3.52 0.19
N ILE A 11 3.88 4.61 0.30
CA ILE A 11 2.49 4.70 -0.14
C ILE A 11 2.32 5.57 -1.40
N ASP A 12 3.42 6.07 -1.96
CA ASP A 12 3.45 7.14 -2.97
C ASP A 12 3.14 6.69 -4.41
N GLY A 13 3.29 5.40 -4.72
CA GLY A 13 3.07 4.84 -6.06
C GLY A 13 4.19 5.13 -7.08
N LEU A 14 5.36 5.63 -6.65
CA LEU A 14 6.45 6.02 -7.56
C LEU A 14 7.10 4.83 -8.25
N HIS A 15 7.13 3.65 -7.62
CA HIS A 15 7.64 2.44 -8.27
C HIS A 15 6.83 2.06 -9.51
N GLN A 16 5.51 2.15 -9.42
CA GLN A 16 4.58 1.88 -10.51
C GLN A 16 4.71 2.96 -11.58
N LYS A 17 4.82 4.24 -11.18
CA LYS A 17 5.08 5.36 -12.11
C LYS A 17 6.40 5.19 -12.87
N ALA A 18 7.41 4.61 -12.25
CA ALA A 18 8.69 4.25 -12.86
C ALA A 18 8.64 2.97 -13.73
N GLY A 19 7.49 2.29 -13.80
CA GLY A 19 7.28 1.10 -14.64
C GLY A 19 7.51 -0.24 -13.94
N SER A 20 7.70 -0.26 -12.62
CA SER A 20 7.77 -1.51 -11.85
C SER A 20 6.42 -2.22 -11.90
N LYS A 21 6.43 -3.52 -12.21
CA LYS A 21 5.19 -4.30 -12.43
C LYS A 21 4.79 -5.18 -11.25
N ASN A 22 5.77 -5.73 -10.55
CA ASN A 22 5.54 -6.61 -9.40
C ASN A 22 5.94 -5.87 -8.14
N VAL A 23 4.96 -5.17 -7.53
CA VAL A 23 5.18 -4.29 -6.37
C VAL A 23 4.25 -4.72 -5.24
N PHE A 24 4.83 -5.02 -4.08
CA PHE A 24 4.13 -5.29 -2.84
C PHE A 24 4.19 -4.05 -1.94
N GLU A 25 3.10 -3.28 -1.90
CA GLU A 25 2.95 -2.09 -1.06
C GLU A 25 2.48 -2.48 0.34
N LEU A 26 3.42 -2.68 1.26
CA LEU A 26 3.13 -3.22 2.58
C LEU A 26 2.14 -2.34 3.36
N HIS A 27 2.29 -1.02 3.26
CA HIS A 27 1.45 -0.05 3.98
C HIS A 27 0.32 0.53 3.12
N GLY A 28 -0.04 -0.15 2.02
CA GLY A 28 -1.09 0.31 1.11
C GLY A 28 -0.66 1.47 0.19
N SER A 29 -1.61 2.27 -0.28
CA SER A 29 -1.37 3.32 -1.28
C SER A 29 -2.32 4.50 -1.10
N VAL A 30 -1.82 5.72 -1.30
CA VAL A 30 -2.68 6.93 -1.32
C VAL A 30 -3.62 6.98 -2.53
N HIS A 31 -3.33 6.19 -3.57
CA HIS A 31 -4.10 6.20 -4.83
C HIS A 31 -5.35 5.34 -4.78
N ARG A 32 -5.42 4.41 -3.82
CA ARG A 32 -6.59 3.58 -3.55
C ARG A 32 -7.22 4.08 -2.27
N ASN A 33 -8.52 4.31 -2.27
CA ASN A 33 -9.25 4.74 -1.08
C ASN A 33 -10.59 4.01 -1.12
N HIS A 34 -11.17 3.69 0.02
CA HIS A 34 -12.39 2.88 0.03
C HIS A 34 -13.35 3.28 1.14
N CYS A 35 -14.64 3.12 0.89
CA CYS A 35 -15.64 3.26 1.93
C CYS A 35 -15.52 2.10 2.94
N VAL A 36 -15.42 2.43 4.23
CA VAL A 36 -15.31 1.42 5.30
C VAL A 36 -16.60 0.62 5.52
N ARG A 37 -17.72 1.04 4.91
CA ARG A 37 -19.02 0.36 5.02
C ARG A 37 -19.31 -0.55 3.82
N CYS A 38 -19.23 -0.02 2.60
CA CYS A 38 -19.62 -0.75 1.40
C CYS A 38 -18.44 -1.16 0.50
N GLY A 39 -17.22 -0.76 0.82
CA GLY A 39 -16.03 -1.10 0.03
C GLY A 39 -15.89 -0.36 -1.30
N LYS A 40 -16.79 0.58 -1.64
CA LYS A 40 -16.69 1.36 -2.89
C LYS A 40 -15.35 2.11 -2.93
N PHE A 41 -14.65 2.00 -4.06
CA PHE A 41 -13.35 2.64 -4.27
C PHE A 41 -13.48 4.10 -4.69
N TYR A 42 -12.50 4.90 -4.26
CA TYR A 42 -12.36 6.32 -4.54
C TYR A 42 -10.90 6.64 -4.88
N GLY A 43 -10.70 7.51 -5.87
CA GLY A 43 -9.38 8.00 -6.25
C GLY A 43 -8.85 9.05 -5.26
N VAL A 44 -7.55 9.32 -5.34
CA VAL A 44 -6.88 10.31 -4.47
C VAL A 44 -7.46 11.72 -4.61
N ASP A 45 -7.94 12.07 -5.81
CA ASP A 45 -8.49 13.40 -6.09
C ASP A 45 -9.78 13.64 -5.28
N TYR A 46 -10.63 12.62 -5.15
CA TYR A 46 -11.83 12.70 -4.31
C TYR A 46 -11.49 13.01 -2.84
N ILE A 47 -10.43 12.39 -2.31
CA ILE A 47 -9.97 12.65 -0.93
C ILE A 47 -9.42 14.08 -0.81
N LYS A 48 -8.60 14.52 -1.79
CA LYS A 48 -7.97 15.85 -1.79
C LYS A 48 -9.00 16.99 -1.92
N ASP A 49 -10.01 16.80 -2.76
CA ASP A 49 -11.01 17.84 -3.06
C ASP A 49 -12.09 17.93 -1.98
N THR A 50 -12.21 16.91 -1.12
CA THR A 50 -13.18 16.92 -0.03
C THR A 50 -12.73 17.84 1.11
N LYS A 51 -13.61 18.77 1.50
CA LYS A 51 -13.45 19.54 2.74
C LYS A 51 -14.10 18.77 3.89
N GLY A 52 -13.34 18.51 4.95
CA GLY A 52 -13.82 17.77 6.12
C GLY A 52 -13.69 16.26 5.95
N ILE A 53 -14.67 15.50 6.48
CA ILE A 53 -14.64 14.03 6.43
C ILE A 53 -15.25 13.55 5.11
N PRO A 54 -14.53 12.76 4.29
CA PRO A 54 -15.06 12.23 3.03
C PRO A 54 -16.10 11.13 3.27
N LEU A 55 -17.24 11.26 2.60
CA LEU A 55 -18.42 10.41 2.79
C LEU A 55 -18.85 9.75 1.48
N CYS A 56 -18.98 8.43 1.54
CA CYS A 56 -19.57 7.64 0.48
C CYS A 56 -21.06 7.95 0.33
N GLU A 57 -21.61 7.72 -0.87
CA GLU A 57 -23.06 7.78 -1.14
C GLU A 57 -23.89 6.88 -0.22
N CYS A 58 -23.31 5.82 0.34
CA CYS A 58 -23.98 4.96 1.33
C CYS A 58 -23.97 5.53 2.77
N GLY A 59 -23.44 6.74 2.97
CA GLY A 59 -23.28 7.40 4.26
C GLY A 59 -22.13 6.85 5.12
N GLY A 60 -21.26 6.00 4.58
CA GLY A 60 -20.05 5.53 5.26
C GLY A 60 -18.85 6.45 5.02
N ILE A 61 -17.88 6.46 5.94
CA ILE A 61 -16.64 7.23 5.78
C ILE A 61 -15.78 6.58 4.69
N VAL A 62 -15.18 7.40 3.83
CA VAL A 62 -14.14 6.96 2.89
C VAL A 62 -12.80 7.10 3.58
N LYS A 63 -12.07 5.99 3.71
CA LYS A 63 -10.76 5.95 4.33
C LYS A 63 -9.69 5.77 3.24
N PRO A 64 -8.55 6.48 3.32
CA PRO A 64 -7.40 6.14 2.49
C PRO A 64 -6.93 4.71 2.73
N ASP A 65 -6.53 4.01 1.67
CA ASP A 65 -5.99 2.63 1.71
C ASP A 65 -4.54 2.65 2.21
N VAL A 66 -4.31 3.31 3.34
CA VAL A 66 -3.01 3.34 4.02
C VAL A 66 -3.15 2.65 5.37
N VAL A 67 -2.11 1.95 5.77
CA VAL A 67 -2.07 1.26 7.06
C VAL A 67 -1.62 2.25 8.12
N LEU A 68 -2.49 2.50 9.09
CA LEU A 68 -2.19 3.33 10.25
C LEU A 68 -1.60 2.48 11.38
N TYR A 69 -1.06 3.14 12.41
CA TYR A 69 -0.65 2.43 13.62
C TYR A 69 -1.82 1.62 14.17
N GLU A 70 -1.51 0.42 14.67
CA GLU A 70 -2.47 -0.56 15.21
C GLU A 70 -3.38 -1.24 14.19
N GLU A 71 -3.24 -0.91 12.89
CA GLU A 71 -3.95 -1.64 11.84
C GLU A 71 -3.16 -2.85 11.32
N GLY A 72 -3.89 -3.90 10.98
CA GLY A 72 -3.32 -5.08 10.35
C GLY A 72 -2.92 -4.82 8.91
N LEU A 73 -1.77 -5.37 8.50
CA LEU A 73 -1.36 -5.38 7.10
C LEU A 73 -2.19 -6.37 6.29
N ASP A 74 -2.33 -6.08 4.99
CA ASP A 74 -2.95 -7.01 4.05
C ASP A 74 -2.13 -8.31 3.99
N GLN A 75 -2.74 -9.40 4.44
CA GLN A 75 -2.11 -10.71 4.54
C GLN A 75 -1.73 -11.29 3.18
N ASN A 76 -2.44 -10.94 2.11
CA ASN A 76 -2.11 -11.39 0.76
C ASN A 76 -0.85 -10.67 0.26
N VAL A 77 -0.73 -9.37 0.52
CA VAL A 77 0.47 -8.58 0.19
C VAL A 77 1.67 -9.11 0.97
N ILE A 78 1.52 -9.35 2.28
CA ILE A 78 2.60 -9.89 3.12
C ILE A 78 3.04 -11.27 2.64
N ARG A 79 2.10 -12.19 2.38
CA ARG A 79 2.44 -13.52 1.85
C ARG A 79 3.15 -13.42 0.51
N GLY A 80 2.72 -12.52 -0.37
CA GLY A 80 3.36 -12.25 -1.65
C GLY A 80 4.80 -11.76 -1.49
N ALA A 81 5.01 -10.77 -0.63
CA ALA A 81 6.33 -10.21 -0.31
C ALA A 81 7.27 -11.27 0.27
N VAL A 82 6.82 -12.02 1.28
CA VAL A 82 7.60 -13.09 1.91
C VAL A 82 7.97 -14.17 0.89
N ASN A 83 7.03 -14.58 0.03
CA ASN A 83 7.29 -15.57 -1.01
C ASN A 83 8.31 -15.07 -2.06
N ALA A 84 8.25 -13.79 -2.43
CA ALA A 84 9.21 -13.19 -3.35
C ALA A 84 10.62 -13.16 -2.74
N ILE A 85 10.74 -12.71 -1.48
CA ILE A 85 12.00 -12.67 -0.74
C ILE A 85 12.58 -14.08 -0.58
N ARG A 86 11.76 -15.07 -0.19
CA ARG A 86 12.19 -16.47 -0.01
C ARG A 86 12.74 -17.12 -1.28
N ARG A 87 12.35 -16.65 -2.47
CA ARG A 87 12.81 -17.18 -3.76
C ARG A 87 13.96 -16.37 -4.35
N ALA A 88 14.30 -15.23 -3.75
CA ALA A 88 15.37 -14.38 -4.23
C ALA A 88 16.73 -14.97 -3.83
N ASP A 89 17.67 -14.92 -4.77
CA ASP A 89 19.10 -15.18 -4.56
C ASP A 89 19.82 -13.94 -3.98
N MET A 90 19.24 -12.74 -4.17
CA MET A 90 19.74 -11.48 -3.64
C MET A 90 18.59 -10.56 -3.20
N LEU A 91 18.73 -9.95 -2.02
CA LEU A 91 17.86 -8.89 -1.52
C LEU A 91 18.65 -7.58 -1.40
N ILE A 92 18.13 -6.51 -2.00
CA ILE A 92 18.67 -5.15 -1.87
C ILE A 92 17.71 -4.36 -0.98
N ILE A 93 18.23 -3.82 0.12
CA ILE A 93 17.49 -2.95 1.03
C ILE A 93 18.07 -1.54 0.93
N GLY A 94 17.22 -0.56 0.67
CA GLY A 94 17.63 0.84 0.58
C GLY A 94 16.50 1.76 0.99
N GLY A 95 16.84 2.86 1.67
CA GLY A 95 15.85 3.89 2.06
C GLY A 95 14.91 3.50 3.20
N THR A 96 15.30 2.57 4.07
CA THR A 96 14.53 2.21 5.28
C THR A 96 15.46 2.03 6.49
N SER A 97 14.93 2.31 7.69
CA SER A 97 15.64 2.14 8.97
C SER A 97 15.57 0.71 9.52
N LEU A 98 14.68 -0.13 8.98
CA LEU A 98 14.38 -1.47 9.51
C LEU A 98 13.99 -1.49 11.00
N ALA A 99 13.35 -0.42 11.49
CA ALA A 99 12.89 -0.34 12.88
C ALA A 99 11.42 -0.74 13.06
N VAL A 100 10.65 -0.80 11.97
CA VAL A 100 9.19 -1.00 12.00
C VAL A 100 8.86 -2.42 11.56
N TYR A 101 8.35 -3.23 12.50
CA TYR A 101 7.87 -4.57 12.23
C TYR A 101 6.42 -4.54 11.74
N PRO A 102 6.03 -5.49 10.88
CA PRO A 102 6.78 -6.65 10.39
C PRO A 102 7.53 -6.42 9.05
N ALA A 103 7.78 -5.16 8.66
CA ALA A 103 8.51 -4.86 7.43
C ALA A 103 10.04 -5.00 7.58
N ALA A 104 10.55 -4.86 8.81
CA ALA A 104 11.93 -5.12 9.19
C ALA A 104 12.28 -6.62 9.17
#